data_AF-A0A2X2Y4Y2-F1
#
_entry.id   AF-A0A2X2Y4Y2-F1
#
_cell.length_a   1.000
_cell.length_b   1.000
_cell.length_c   1.000
_cell.angle_alpha   90.00
_cell.angle_beta   90.00
_cell.angle_gamma   90.00
#
_symmetry.space_group_name_H-M   'P 1'
#
loop_
_entity.id
_entity.type
_entity.pdbx_description
1 polymer ?
#
loop_
_entity_poly.entity_id
_entity_poly.type
_entity_poly.pdbx_seq_one_letter_code
_entity_poly.pdbx_strand_id
1 'polypeptide(L)'
;MSKIKNIDSLINYLNEDHNIKTNKLNDKKSLMNIGYYHGYKGYRFIKNPNNKINYSNFSQILSVNKFDMKLKALFYPNIMFIETALKNHVLY
;
A
#
# COMPACT_ATOMS: atom_id res chain seq x y z
N MET A 1 -19.72 -1.62 -5.00
CA MET A 1 -18.53 -1.05 -4.33
C MET A 1 -18.66 -0.97 -2.78
N SER A 2 -19.66 -1.59 -2.15
CA SER A 2 -20.04 -1.35 -0.74
C SER A 2 -19.67 -2.45 0.28
N LYS A 3 -18.91 -3.48 -0.13
CA LYS A 3 -18.75 -4.73 0.64
C LYS A 3 -17.57 -4.76 1.62
N ILE A 4 -16.64 -3.81 1.52
CA ILE A 4 -15.45 -3.74 2.39
C ILE A 4 -15.56 -2.47 3.23
N LYS A 5 -16.36 -2.53 4.30
CA LYS A 5 -16.53 -1.41 5.24
C LYS A 5 -15.64 -1.52 6.49
N ASN A 6 -15.08 -2.71 6.73
CA ASN A 6 -14.43 -3.08 7.98
C ASN A 6 -13.16 -3.90 7.70
N ILE A 7 -12.18 -3.94 8.62
CA ILE A 7 -10.99 -4.78 8.45
C ILE A 7 -11.32 -6.24 8.31
N ASP A 8 -12.24 -6.76 9.12
CA ASP A 8 -12.53 -8.18 9.12
C ASP A 8 -13.16 -8.60 7.77
N SER A 9 -13.96 -7.72 7.17
CA SER A 9 -14.45 -7.87 5.78
C SER A 9 -13.33 -7.86 4.76
N LEU A 10 -12.29 -7.03 4.94
CA LEU A 10 -11.12 -7.00 4.07
C LEU A 10 -10.29 -8.28 4.21
N ILE A 11 -10.07 -8.76 5.43
CA ILE A 11 -9.37 -10.02 5.70
C ILE A 11 -10.10 -11.17 5.00
N ASN A 12 -11.42 -11.24 5.13
CA ASN A 12 -12.21 -12.26 4.44
C ASN A 12 -12.11 -12.12 2.92
N TYR A 13 -12.26 -10.91 2.38
CA TYR A 13 -12.09 -10.62 0.95
C TYR A 13 -10.71 -11.04 0.41
N LEU A 14 -9.63 -10.82 1.17
CA LEU A 14 -8.29 -11.24 0.78
C LEU A 14 -8.16 -12.76 0.72
N ASN A 15 -8.75 -13.48 1.69
CA ASN A 15 -8.71 -14.95 1.71
C ASN A 15 -9.63 -15.56 0.65
N GLU A 16 -10.88 -15.11 0.56
CA GLU A 16 -11.94 -15.73 -0.26
C GLU A 16 -11.84 -15.33 -1.74
N ASP A 17 -11.76 -14.03 -2.04
CA ASP A 17 -11.78 -13.54 -3.43
C ASP A 17 -10.39 -13.50 -4.08
N HIS A 18 -9.33 -13.49 -3.27
CA HIS A 18 -7.96 -13.30 -3.74
C HIS A 18 -6.97 -14.38 -3.33
N ASN A 19 -7.39 -15.40 -2.57
CA ASN A 19 -6.54 -16.51 -2.15
C ASN A 19 -5.25 -16.06 -1.44
N ILE A 20 -5.28 -14.90 -0.77
CA ILE A 20 -4.15 -14.36 -0.01
C ILE A 20 -4.34 -14.78 1.44
N LYS A 21 -3.45 -15.65 1.92
CA LYS A 21 -3.48 -16.10 3.32
C LYS A 21 -3.12 -14.95 4.26
N THR A 22 -3.93 -14.76 5.30
CA THR A 22 -3.70 -13.77 6.36
C THR A 22 -3.74 -14.44 7.74
N ASN A 23 -2.84 -14.06 8.64
CA ASN A 23 -2.93 -14.35 10.06
C ASN A 23 -3.75 -13.26 10.79
N LYS A 24 -4.99 -13.59 11.17
CA LYS A 24 -6.04 -12.66 11.62
C LYS A 24 -5.59 -11.60 12.63
N LEU A 25 -4.74 -11.93 13.60
CA LEU A 25 -4.37 -11.01 14.69
C LEU A 25 -3.28 -10.02 14.28
N ASN A 26 -2.15 -10.52 13.76
CA ASN A 26 -1.00 -9.68 13.39
C ASN A 26 -1.28 -8.87 12.11
N ASP A 27 -1.96 -9.47 11.15
CA ASP A 27 -2.22 -8.82 9.86
C ASP A 27 -3.28 -7.75 9.98
N LYS A 28 -4.19 -7.84 10.95
CA LYS A 28 -5.19 -6.80 11.26
C LYS A 28 -4.51 -5.47 11.62
N LYS A 29 -3.53 -5.50 12.52
CA LYS A 29 -2.78 -4.29 12.92
C LYS A 29 -1.95 -3.75 11.76
N SER A 30 -1.27 -4.62 11.01
CA SER A 30 -0.52 -4.21 9.82
C SER A 30 -1.41 -3.60 8.74
N LEU A 31 -2.61 -4.16 8.50
CA LEU A 31 -3.61 -3.60 7.60
C LEU A 31 -4.05 -2.20 8.02
N MET A 32 -4.28 -1.95 9.31
CA MET A 32 -4.57 -0.59 9.81
C MET A 32 -3.42 0.37 9.47
N ASN A 33 -2.19 -0.03 9.78
CA ASN A 33 -1.00 0.80 9.64
C ASN A 33 -0.71 1.21 8.20
N ILE A 34 -1.02 0.36 7.22
CA ILE A 34 -0.79 0.66 5.79
C ILE A 34 -1.96 1.38 5.12
N GLY A 35 -2.96 1.83 5.88
CA GLY A 35 -4.13 2.54 5.34
C GLY A 35 -5.22 1.61 4.79
N TYR A 36 -5.37 0.42 5.37
CA TYR A 36 -6.43 -0.54 5.06
C TYR A 36 -6.41 -0.96 3.58
N TYR A 37 -7.58 -1.04 2.96
CA TYR A 37 -7.78 -1.49 1.57
C TYR A 37 -6.94 -0.72 0.55
N HIS A 38 -6.58 0.54 0.84
CA HIS A 38 -5.74 1.36 -0.03
C HIS A 38 -4.31 0.82 -0.14
N GLY A 39 -3.75 0.31 0.95
CA GLY A 39 -2.45 -0.37 0.93
C GLY A 39 -2.50 -1.57 -0.02
N TYR A 40 -3.47 -2.47 0.14
CA TYR A 40 -3.60 -3.63 -0.74
C TYR A 40 -3.78 -3.25 -2.22
N LYS A 41 -4.69 -2.32 -2.55
CA LYS A 41 -4.95 -1.90 -3.93
C LYS A 41 -3.72 -1.31 -4.61
N GLY A 42 -2.97 -0.48 -3.90
CA GLY A 42 -1.80 0.22 -4.44
C GLY A 42 -0.66 -0.72 -4.83
N TYR A 43 -0.51 -1.83 -4.12
CA TYR A 43 0.58 -2.80 -4.38
C TYR A 43 0.14 -4.02 -5.18
N ARG A 44 -1.09 -4.06 -5.71
CA ARG A 44 -1.63 -5.24 -6.42
C ARG A 44 -1.12 -5.41 -7.85
N PHE A 45 -0.70 -4.33 -8.50
CA PHE A 45 -0.44 -4.30 -9.93
C PHE A 45 0.88 -3.61 -10.27
N ILE A 46 1.51 -4.01 -11.38
CA ILE A 46 2.71 -3.35 -11.90
C ILE A 46 2.32 -2.52 -13.13
N LYS A 47 2.29 -1.19 -12.98
CA LYS A 47 1.97 -0.19 -14.01
C LYS A 47 0.55 -0.26 -14.59
N ASN A 48 0.04 -1.44 -14.95
CA ASN A 48 -1.31 -1.63 -15.50
C ASN A 48 -2.12 -2.66 -14.69
N PRO A 49 -3.46 -2.61 -14.71
CA PRO A 49 -4.33 -3.54 -13.98
C PRO A 49 -4.31 -5.00 -14.47
N ASN A 50 -3.92 -5.24 -15.71
CA ASN A 50 -3.78 -6.59 -16.28
C ASN A 50 -2.51 -7.29 -15.77
N ASN A 51 -1.50 -6.54 -15.32
CA ASN A 51 -0.26 -7.06 -14.77
C ASN A 51 -0.36 -7.18 -13.25
N LYS A 52 -1.18 -8.14 -12.81
CA LYS A 52 -1.43 -8.41 -11.40
C LYS A 52 -0.29 -9.22 -10.78
N ILE A 53 0.13 -8.80 -9.60
CA ILE A 53 1.09 -9.57 -8.80
C ILE A 53 0.35 -10.69 -8.08
N ASN A 54 0.81 -11.93 -8.28
CA ASN A 54 0.24 -13.11 -7.65
C ASN A 54 0.77 -13.28 -6.21
N TYR A 55 0.23 -12.47 -5.30
CA TYR A 55 0.50 -12.65 -3.87
C TYR A 55 -0.21 -13.90 -3.35
N SER A 56 0.51 -14.71 -2.58
CA SER A 56 -0.03 -15.89 -1.89
C SER A 56 -0.21 -15.66 -0.39
N ASN A 57 0.50 -14.67 0.16
CA ASN A 57 0.47 -14.34 1.59
C ASN A 57 0.51 -12.82 1.78
N PHE A 58 -0.22 -12.33 2.77
CA PHE A 58 -0.24 -10.92 3.14
C PHE A 58 1.14 -10.36 3.52
N SER A 59 2.03 -11.19 4.05
CA SER A 59 3.41 -10.78 4.36
C SER A 59 4.17 -10.25 3.12
N GLN A 60 3.86 -10.75 1.92
CA GLN A 60 4.46 -10.28 0.67
C GLN A 60 4.00 -8.85 0.35
N ILE A 61 2.71 -8.56 0.51
CA ILE A 61 2.15 -7.20 0.34
C ILE A 61 2.80 -6.25 1.34
N LEU A 62 2.92 -6.67 2.60
CA LEU A 62 3.57 -5.87 3.64
C LEU A 62 5.04 -5.59 3.31
N SER A 63 5.74 -6.56 2.72
CA SER A 63 7.14 -6.42 2.33
C SER A 63 7.32 -5.40 1.22
N VAL A 64 6.46 -5.40 0.21
CA VAL A 64 6.44 -4.41 -0.87
C VAL A 64 6.10 -3.02 -0.33
N ASN A 65 5.09 -2.91 0.53
CA ASN A 65 4.75 -1.65 1.19
C ASN A 65 5.92 -1.09 2.02
N LYS A 66 6.59 -1.94 2.80
CA LYS A 66 7.74 -1.53 3.63
C LYS A 66 8.91 -1.08 2.75
N PHE A 67 9.15 -1.74 1.62
CA PHE A 67 10.14 -1.32 0.64
C PHE A 67 9.81 0.07 0.08
N ASP A 68 8.59 0.29 -0.39
CA ASP A 68 8.12 1.58 -0.92
C ASP A 68 8.24 2.71 0.13
N MET A 69 7.84 2.45 1.37
CA MET A 69 7.98 3.42 2.45
C MET A 69 9.44 3.80 2.72
N LYS A 70 10.35 2.82 2.73
CA LYS A 70 11.79 3.09 2.89
C LYS A 70 12.35 3.89 1.73
N LEU A 71 11.95 3.56 0.51
CA LEU A 71 12.35 4.28 -0.70
C LEU A 71 11.85 5.73 -0.64
N LYS A 72 10.57 5.94 -0.32
CA LYS A 72 10.00 7.27 -0.10
C LYS A 72 10.76 8.05 0.96
N ALA A 73 11.04 7.45 2.12
CA ALA A 73 11.78 8.11 3.19
C ALA A 73 13.18 8.59 2.75
N LEU A 74 13.85 7.83 1.87
CA LEU A 74 15.16 8.22 1.33
C LEU A 74 15.08 9.45 0.42
N PHE A 75 14.04 9.54 -0.42
CA PHE A 75 13.94 10.59 -1.45
C PHE A 75 13.10 11.80 -1.03
N TYR A 76 12.16 11.63 -0.09
CA TYR A 76 11.21 12.67 0.29
C TYR A 76 11.87 13.99 0.72
N PRO A 77 12.95 14.01 1.54
CA PRO A 77 13.62 15.25 1.91
C PRO A 77 14.18 16.00 0.69
N ASN A 78 14.80 15.27 -0.24
CA ASN A 78 15.40 15.85 -1.44
C ASN A 78 14.33 16.40 -2.39
N ILE A 79 13.24 15.67 -2.58
CA ILE A 79 12.11 16.11 -3.43
C ILE A 79 11.47 17.35 -2.81
N MET A 80 11.21 17.36 -1.51
CA MET A 80 10.62 18.51 -0.81
C MET A 80 11.51 19.74 -0.91
N PHE A 81 12.83 19.56 -0.82
CA PHE A 81 13.79 20.65 -1.02
C PHE A 81 13.69 21.25 -2.42
N ILE A 82 13.71 20.41 -3.46
CA ILE A 82 13.58 20.86 -4.86
C ILE A 82 12.23 21.55 -5.09
N GLU A 83 11.13 20.97 -4.60
CA GLU A 83 9.80 21.55 -4.69
C GLU A 83 9.74 22.95 -4.04
N THR A 84 10.34 23.09 -2.85
CA THR A 84 10.40 24.38 -2.14
C THR A 84 11.22 25.41 -2.90
N ALA A 85 12.39 25.01 -3.43
CA ALA A 85 13.24 25.89 -4.22
C ALA A 85 12.53 26.40 -5.49
N LEU A 86 11.85 25.50 -6.22
CA LEU A 86 11.08 25.86 -7.41
C LEU A 86 9.93 26.81 -7.10
N LYS A 87 9.17 26.55 -6.03
CA LYS A 87 8.08 27.44 -5.59
C LYS A 87 8.60 28.84 -5.27
N ASN A 88 9.71 28.94 -4.54
CA ASN A 88 10.32 30.23 -4.21
C ASN A 88 10.83 30.96 -5.45
N HIS A 89 11.34 30.24 -6.45
CA HIS A 89 11.81 30.86 -7.68
C HIS A 89 10.66 31.40 -8.55
N VAL A 90 9.54 30.68 -8.64
CA VAL A 90 8.39 31.08 -9.48
C VAL A 90 7.54 32.18 -8.83
N LEU A 91 7.54 32.27 -7.50
CA LEU A 91 6.84 33.34 -6.78
C LEU A 91 7.57 34.70 -6.81
N TYR A 92 8.80 34.72 -7.31
CA TYR A 92 9.63 35.91 -7.53
C TYR A 92 9.67 36.26 -9.01
#